data_AF-A0A6N2LGF9-F1
#
_entry.id   AF-A0A6N2LGF9-F1
#
_cell.length_a   1.000
_cell.length_b   1.000
_cell.length_c   1.000
_cell.angle_alpha   90.00
_cell.angle_beta   90.00
_cell.angle_gamma   90.00
#
_symmetry.space_group_name_H-M   'P 1'
#
loop_
_entity.id
_entity.type
_entity.pdbx_description
1 polymer ?
#
loop_
_entity_poly.entity_id
_entity_poly.type
_entity_poly.pdbx_seq_one_letter_code
_entity_poly.pdbx_strand_id
1 'polypeptide(L)'
;MIHVKFDKSGKWVITKFVKDHNHPLVVAPREARQTLDEEDRVTAELRNKKRLCATYQEQLAAFVKIVEDHSEKLSKKVKNVVENLKEFESIEQELMPA
;
A
#
# COMPACT_ATOMS: atom_id res chain seq x y z
N MET A 1 -13.95 21.78 -33.54
CA MET A 1 -14.40 22.60 -34.69
C MET A 1 -13.78 22.12 -36.01
N ILE A 2 -14.61 21.84 -37.03
CA ILE A 2 -14.17 21.35 -38.34
C ILE A 2 -14.40 22.44 -39.39
N HIS A 3 -13.36 22.82 -40.14
CA HIS A 3 -13.44 23.70 -41.31
C HIS A 3 -13.32 22.88 -42.58
N VAL A 4 -14.25 23.11 -43.49
CA VAL A 4 -14.31 22.45 -44.80
C VAL A 4 -14.35 23.54 -45.87
N LYS A 5 -13.65 23.31 -46.98
CA LYS A 5 -13.62 24.19 -48.15
C LYS A 5 -13.99 23.39 -49.39
N PHE A 6 -14.68 24.01 -50.33
CA PHE A 6 -14.89 23.44 -51.66
C PHE A 6 -13.70 23.83 -52.56
N ASP A 7 -12.98 22.83 -53.05
CA ASP A 7 -11.85 23.02 -53.95
C ASP A 7 -12.31 23.30 -55.38
N LYS A 8 -11.47 23.98 -56.16
CA LYS A 8 -11.65 24.25 -57.60
C LYS A 8 -11.82 22.98 -58.42
N SER A 9 -11.40 21.82 -57.90
CA SER A 9 -11.65 20.50 -58.49
C SER A 9 -13.06 19.94 -58.23
N GLY A 10 -13.95 20.70 -57.57
CA GLY A 10 -15.32 20.27 -57.26
C GLY A 10 -15.43 19.28 -56.09
N LYS A 11 -14.43 19.21 -55.21
CA LYS A 11 -14.42 18.30 -54.06
C LYS A 11 -14.45 19.08 -52.75
N TRP A 12 -15.21 18.59 -51.78
CA TRP A 12 -15.15 19.10 -50.40
C TRP A 12 -13.89 18.56 -49.73
N VAL A 13 -13.02 19.46 -49.28
CA VAL A 13 -11.79 19.13 -48.57
C VAL A 13 -11.81 19.73 -47.17
N ILE A 14 -11.48 18.91 -46.17
CA ILE A 14 -11.36 19.35 -44.78
C ILE A 14 -10.01 20.03 -44.63
N THR A 15 -10.01 21.33 -44.34
CA THR A 15 -8.79 22.14 -44.27
C THR A 15 -8.26 22.28 -42.85
N LYS A 16 -9.14 22.20 -41.85
CA LYS A 16 -8.74 22.29 -40.44
C LYS A 16 -9.70 21.50 -39.57
N PHE A 17 -9.20 20.48 -38.90
CA PHE A 17 -9.95 19.72 -37.91
C PHE A 17 -9.33 19.99 -36.53
N VAL A 18 -9.99 20.82 -35.72
CA VAL A 18 -9.59 21.07 -34.33
C VAL A 18 -10.47 20.22 -33.45
N LYS A 19 -9.89 19.18 -32.84
CA LYS A 19 -10.53 18.41 -31.78
C LYS A 19 -10.17 19.08 -30.46
N ASP A 20 -11.15 19.43 -29.63
CA ASP A 20 -10.87 20.06 -28.33
C ASP A 20 -10.12 19.05 -27.46
N HIS A 21 -8.95 19.47 -27.01
CA HIS A 21 -8.06 18.68 -26.17
C HIS A 21 -7.52 19.57 -25.06
N ASN A 22 -7.40 19.01 -23.86
CA ASN A 22 -6.81 19.71 -22.71
C ASN A 22 -5.27 19.61 -22.67
N HIS A 23 -4.62 19.31 -23.81
CA HIS A 23 -3.16 19.24 -23.91
C HIS A 23 -2.67 19.55 -25.34
N PRO A 24 -1.41 19.98 -25.52
CA PRO A 24 -0.82 20.18 -26.83
C PRO A 24 -0.75 18.88 -27.65
N LEU A 25 -1.10 18.94 -28.93
CA LEU A 25 -0.90 17.85 -29.88
C LEU A 25 0.58 17.82 -30.30
N VAL A 26 1.40 17.02 -29.61
CA VAL A 26 2.80 16.82 -29.98
C VAL A 26 2.86 15.89 -31.19
N VAL A 27 3.06 16.45 -32.37
CA VAL A 27 3.31 15.69 -33.62
C VAL A 27 4.82 15.41 -33.68
N ALA A 28 5.28 14.38 -32.96
CA ALA A 28 6.65 13.88 -33.08
C ALA A 28 6.64 12.45 -33.66
N PRO A 29 7.64 12.06 -34.49
CA PRO A 29 7.76 10.70 -35.02
C PRO A 29 7.69 9.67 -33.89
N ARG A 30 6.81 8.68 -34.08
CA ARG A 30 6.23 7.82 -33.04
C ARG A 30 7.18 6.80 -32.41
N GLU A 31 8.44 6.77 -32.80
CA GLU A 31 9.33 5.62 -32.55
C GLU A 31 10.38 5.87 -31.45
N ALA A 32 10.67 7.12 -31.10
CA ALA A 32 11.75 7.44 -30.15
C ALA A 32 11.29 7.89 -28.75
N ARG A 33 9.98 8.01 -28.50
CA ARG A 33 9.43 8.57 -27.23
C ARG A 33 8.68 7.58 -26.34
N GLN A 34 8.36 6.37 -26.80
CA GLN A 34 7.52 5.44 -26.05
C GLN A 34 8.29 4.48 -25.14
N THR A 35 9.63 4.41 -25.24
CA THR A 35 10.41 3.40 -24.50
C THR A 35 11.05 3.94 -23.24
N LEU A 36 11.35 5.24 -23.16
CA LEU A 36 11.96 5.85 -21.97
C LEU A 36 10.92 6.13 -20.86
N ASP A 37 9.71 6.55 -21.24
CA ASP A 37 8.66 6.98 -20.29
C ASP A 37 7.98 5.78 -19.59
N GLU A 38 7.84 4.66 -20.29
CA GLU A 38 7.30 3.41 -19.75
C GLU A 38 8.19 2.77 -18.67
N GLU A 39 9.51 2.73 -18.89
CA GLU A 39 10.47 2.19 -17.92
C GLU A 39 10.54 3.04 -16.64
N ASP A 40 10.55 4.37 -16.80
CA ASP A 40 10.52 5.31 -15.68
C ASP A 40 9.20 5.21 -14.89
N ARG A 41 8.06 5.01 -15.59
CA ARG A 41 6.75 4.80 -14.95
C ARG A 41 6.72 3.49 -14.16
N VAL A 42 7.17 2.38 -14.74
CA VAL A 42 7.23 1.08 -14.06
C VAL A 42 8.14 1.15 -12.84
N THR A 43 9.27 1.86 -12.93
CA THR A 43 10.20 2.06 -11.81
C THR A 43 9.56 2.88 -10.68
N ALA A 44 8.82 3.94 -11.01
CA ALA A 44 8.12 4.76 -10.02
C ALA A 44 6.99 3.98 -9.32
N GLU A 45 6.22 3.19 -10.06
CA GLU A 45 5.19 2.32 -9.52
C GLU A 45 5.77 1.25 -8.58
N LEU A 46 6.87 0.61 -8.97
CA LEU A 46 7.57 -0.37 -8.14
C LEU A 46 8.06 0.26 -6.83
N ARG A 47 8.61 1.47 -6.89
CA ARG A 47 9.05 2.21 -5.68
C ARG A 47 7.87 2.51 -4.75
N ASN A 48 6.73 2.93 -5.28
CA ASN A 48 5.54 3.18 -4.49
C ASN A 48 5.01 1.91 -3.83
N LYS A 49 4.96 0.79 -4.57
CA LYS A 49 4.54 -0.51 -4.02
C LYS A 49 5.50 -1.00 -2.94
N LYS A 50 6.82 -0.84 -3.12
CA LYS A 50 7.83 -1.17 -2.10
C LYS A 50 7.64 -0.35 -0.82
N ARG A 51 7.39 0.96 -0.93
CA ARG A 51 7.11 1.82 0.23
C ARG A 51 5.85 1.39 0.97
N LEU A 52 4.78 1.10 0.23
CA LEU A 52 3.53 0.65 0.83
C LEU A 52 3.69 -0.71 1.54
N CYS A 53 4.44 -1.63 0.93
CA CYS A 53 4.76 -2.92 1.54
C CYS A 53 5.56 -2.74 2.83
N ALA A 54 6.56 -1.87 2.85
CA ALA A 54 7.34 -1.56 4.05
C ALA A 54 6.44 -1.01 5.18
N THR A 55 5.52 -0.09 4.87
CA THR A 55 4.56 0.42 5.87
C THR A 55 3.65 -0.68 6.41
N TYR A 56 3.13 -1.57 5.57
CA TYR A 56 2.33 -2.71 6.05
C TYR A 56 3.13 -3.68 6.91
N GLN A 57 4.39 -3.94 6.55
CA GLN A 57 5.29 -4.77 7.35
C GLN A 57 5.57 -4.15 8.72
N GLU A 58 5.83 -2.85 8.78
CA GLU A 58 6.02 -2.11 10.04
C GLU A 58 4.77 -2.16 10.91
N GLN A 59 3.58 -1.96 10.33
CA GLN A 59 2.31 -2.05 11.04
C GLN A 59 2.07 -3.46 11.60
N LEU A 60 2.34 -4.50 10.81
CA LEU A 60 2.18 -5.89 11.24
C LEU A 60 3.16 -6.24 12.35
N ALA A 61 4.42 -5.81 12.24
CA ALA A 61 5.43 -6.03 13.27
C ALA A 61 5.04 -5.34 14.59
N ALA A 62 4.54 -4.11 14.52
CA ALA A 62 4.04 -3.40 15.70
C ALA A 62 2.85 -4.12 16.34
N PHE A 63 1.92 -4.63 15.54
CA PHE A 63 0.77 -5.40 16.03
C PHE A 63 1.20 -6.69 16.72
N VAL A 64 2.09 -7.48 16.11
CA VAL A 64 2.63 -8.72 16.70
C VAL A 64 3.28 -8.42 18.05
N LYS A 65 4.12 -7.38 18.12
CA LYS A 65 4.76 -6.96 19.37
C LYS A 65 3.73 -6.64 20.47
N ILE A 66 2.66 -5.92 20.12
CA ILE A 66 1.59 -5.61 21.08
C ILE A 66 0.93 -6.88 21.61
N VAL A 67 0.66 -7.86 20.75
CA VAL A 67 0.04 -9.14 21.16
C VAL A 67 0.99 -9.92 22.07
N GLU A 68 2.27 -9.99 21.71
CA GLU A 68 3.30 -10.67 22.50
C GLU A 68 3.46 -10.04 23.88
N ASP A 69 3.59 -8.70 23.96
CA ASP A 69 3.72 -7.95 25.22
C ASP A 69 2.51 -8.20 26.15
N HIS A 70 1.29 -8.22 25.60
CA HIS A 70 0.08 -8.50 26.38
C HIS A 70 0.03 -9.95 26.86
N SER A 71 0.37 -10.90 25.99
CA SER A 71 0.43 -12.32 26.33
C SER A 71 1.45 -12.59 27.44
N GLU A 72 2.63 -12.00 27.36
CA GLU A 72 3.66 -12.13 28.40
C GLU A 72 3.20 -11.54 29.74
N LYS A 73 2.60 -10.34 29.73
CA LYS A 73 2.03 -9.72 30.94
C LYS A 73 0.95 -10.59 31.58
N LEU A 74 0.06 -11.16 30.77
CA LEU A 74 -0.98 -12.05 31.27
C LEU A 74 -0.38 -13.33 31.86
N SER A 75 0.59 -13.93 31.17
CA SER A 75 1.31 -15.12 31.65
C SER A 75 1.99 -14.86 33.00
N LYS A 76 2.65 -13.72 33.18
CA LYS A 76 3.25 -13.31 34.46
C LYS A 76 2.19 -13.19 35.56
N LYS A 77 1.05 -12.54 35.29
CA LYS A 77 -0.04 -12.44 36.27
C LYS A 77 -0.58 -13.81 36.68
N VAL A 78 -0.80 -14.70 35.71
CA VAL A 78 -1.28 -16.07 35.98
C VAL A 78 -0.26 -16.84 36.83
N LYS A 79 1.04 -16.76 36.49
CA LYS A 79 2.10 -17.39 37.27
C LYS A 79 2.10 -16.92 38.72
N ASN A 80 2.03 -15.61 38.95
CA ASN A 80 1.99 -15.05 40.30
C ASN A 80 0.76 -15.54 41.09
N VAL A 81 -0.42 -15.62 40.47
CA VAL A 81 -1.63 -16.14 41.14
C VAL A 81 -1.45 -17.62 41.51
N VAL A 82 -0.90 -18.42 40.61
CA VAL A 82 -0.64 -19.85 40.86
C VAL A 82 0.39 -20.04 41.98
N GLU A 83 1.45 -19.22 42.00
CA GLU A 83 2.47 -19.24 43.04
C GLU A 83 1.89 -18.88 44.41
N ASN A 84 1.12 -17.78 44.49
CA ASN A 84 0.41 -17.40 45.70
C ASN A 84 -0.51 -18.53 46.20
N LEU A 85 -1.31 -19.15 45.32
CA LEU A 85 -2.20 -20.26 45.71
C LEU A 85 -1.43 -21.46 46.30
N LYS A 86 -0.28 -21.82 45.71
CA LYS A 86 0.58 -22.89 46.24
C LYS A 86 1.15 -22.55 47.62
N GLU A 87 1.53 -21.30 47.85
CA GLU A 87 1.97 -20.84 49.16
C GLU A 87 0.84 -20.99 50.19
N PHE A 88 -0.38 -20.57 49.85
CA PHE A 88 -1.55 -20.74 50.72
C PHE A 88 -1.86 -22.21 51.01
N GLU A 89 -1.86 -23.08 50.00
CA GLU A 89 -2.05 -24.53 50.19
C GLU A 89 -0.98 -25.14 51.12
N SER A 90 0.28 -24.70 50.98
CA SER A 90 1.38 -25.18 51.83
C SER A 90 1.20 -24.75 53.29
N ILE A 91 0.76 -23.51 53.52
CA ILE A 91 0.47 -22.98 54.86
C ILE A 91 -0.72 -23.75 55.48
N GLU A 92 -1.78 -24.00 54.71
CA GLU A 92 -2.94 -24.76 55.18
C GLU A 92 -2.56 -26.18 55.61
N GLN A 93 -1.69 -26.83 54.84
CA GLN A 93 -1.19 -28.18 55.14
C GLN A 93 -0.28 -28.23 56.40
N GLU A 94 0.45 -27.15 56.71
CA GLU A 94 1.23 -27.02 57.96
C GLU A 94 0.35 -26.74 59.20
N LEU A 95 -0.73 -25.97 59.06
CA LEU A 95 -1.62 -25.61 60.17
C LEU A 95 -2.62 -26.72 60.54
N MET A 96 -2.90 -27.66 59.64
CA MET A 96 -3.75 -28.83 59.90
C MET A 96 -3.02 -30.14 59.54
N PRO A 97 -2.05 -30.58 60.36
CA PRO A 97 -1.47 -31.91 60.17
C PRO A 97 -2.52 -32.98 60.52
N ALA A 98 -2.67 -33.94 59.63
CA ALA A 98 -3.60 -35.08 59.77
C ALA A 98 -3.29 -35.96 60.99
#